data_AF-A0A935BPA3-F1
#
_entry.id   AF-A0A935BPA3-F1
#
_cell.length_a   1.000
_cell.length_b   1.000
_cell.length_c   1.000
_cell.angle_alpha   90.00
_cell.angle_beta   90.00
_cell.angle_gamma   90.00
#
_symmetry.space_group_name_H-M   'P 1'
#
loop_
_entity.id
_entity.type
_entity.pdbx_description
1 polymer ?
#
loop_
_entity_poly.entity_id
_entity_poly.type
_entity_poly.pdbx_seq_one_letter_code
_entity_poly.pdbx_strand_id
1 'polypeptide(L)'
;MSLESLGLLNEKGNETMYGSVVFPLVDAGTNQAVGLYARHTEKQQHLYLSGQAARAFQSGGSKETDEIVLTESVIDALALWSIGIRNVTCAYGVNALTDEILAHLQNPGSDESC
;
A
#
# COMPACT_ATOMS: atom_id res chain seq x y z
N MET A 1 22.40 9.12 3.90
CA MET A 1 21.24 8.23 4.11
C MET A 1 21.75 6.80 4.10
N SER A 2 21.51 6.00 5.14
CA SER A 2 21.93 4.59 5.23
C SER A 2 20.78 3.65 4.90
N LEU A 3 21.07 2.40 4.55
CA LEU A 3 20.03 1.37 4.32
C LEU A 3 19.26 1.05 5.61
N GLU A 4 19.88 1.19 6.77
CA GLU A 4 19.23 1.11 8.08
C GLU A 4 18.23 2.24 8.29
N SER A 5 18.60 3.49 7.94
CA SER A 5 17.68 4.64 8.04
C SER A 5 16.49 4.57 7.08
N LEU A 6 16.60 3.75 6.03
CA LEU A 6 15.52 3.43 5.09
C LEU A 6 14.67 2.22 5.53
N GLY A 7 15.09 1.51 6.58
CA GLY A 7 14.45 0.28 7.07
C GLY A 7 14.75 -0.99 6.26
N LEU A 8 15.61 -0.91 5.24
CA LEU A 8 16.00 -2.07 4.42
C LEU A 8 16.89 -3.05 5.20
N LEU A 9 17.73 -2.51 6.09
CA LEU A 9 18.52 -3.28 7.04
C LEU A 9 18.03 -3.00 8.47
N ASN A 10 18.10 -4.01 9.34
CA ASN A 10 17.91 -3.84 10.78
C ASN A 10 19.20 -3.40 11.48
N GLU A 11 19.13 -3.12 12.78
CA GLU A 11 20.27 -2.66 13.62
C GLU A 11 21.48 -3.62 13.65
N LYS A 12 21.30 -4.86 13.19
CA LYS A 12 22.37 -5.87 13.08
C LYS A 12 22.94 -5.99 11.66
N GLY A 13 22.50 -5.14 10.73
CA GLY A 13 22.90 -5.17 9.32
C GLY A 13 22.24 -6.26 8.48
N ASN A 14 21.19 -6.94 8.98
CA ASN A 14 20.48 -7.96 8.20
C ASN A 14 19.29 -7.37 7.46
N GLU A 15 18.93 -7.96 6.31
CA GLU A 15 17.77 -7.54 5.52
C GLU A 15 16.46 -7.72 6.29
N THR A 16 15.68 -6.64 6.38
CA THR A 16 14.41 -6.61 7.14
C THR A 16 13.33 -7.47 6.49
N MET A 17 13.33 -7.56 5.15
CA MET A 17 12.28 -8.24 4.37
C MET A 17 12.65 -9.67 3.94
N TYR A 18 13.74 -10.22 4.49
CA TYR A 18 14.20 -11.56 4.16
C TYR A 18 13.08 -12.61 4.31
N GLY A 19 12.97 -13.52 3.34
CA GLY A 19 11.94 -14.58 3.33
C GLY A 19 10.53 -14.12 2.92
N SER A 20 10.40 -12.92 2.37
CA SER A 20 9.11 -12.33 1.98
C SER A 20 8.97 -12.11 0.48
N VAL A 21 7.73 -12.13 -0.01
CA VAL A 21 7.39 -11.55 -1.32
C VAL A 21 7.27 -10.04 -1.14
N VAL A 22 8.06 -9.28 -1.90
CA VAL A 22 8.17 -7.83 -1.77
C VAL A 22 7.45 -7.15 -2.93
N PHE A 23 6.63 -6.15 -2.61
CA PHE A 23 5.89 -5.32 -3.55
C PHE A 23 6.29 -3.86 -3.39
N PRO A 24 6.66 -3.15 -4.47
CA PRO A 24 6.90 -1.73 -4.40
C PRO A 24 5.59 -0.97 -4.21
N LEU A 25 5.59 -0.02 -3.28
CA LEU A 25 4.56 1.01 -3.18
C LEU A 25 5.02 2.19 -4.02
N VAL A 26 4.26 2.51 -5.06
CA VAL A 26 4.61 3.55 -6.04
C VAL A 26 3.70 4.76 -5.89
N ASP A 27 4.28 5.94 -6.05
CA ASP A 27 3.52 7.18 -6.15
C ASP A 27 2.83 7.26 -7.52
N ALA A 28 1.52 7.55 -7.53
CA ALA A 28 0.71 7.50 -8.73
C ALA A 28 1.07 8.58 -9.78
N GLY A 29 1.57 9.74 -9.34
CA GLY A 29 1.95 10.84 -10.25
C GLY A 29 3.33 10.65 -10.88
N THR A 30 4.29 10.14 -10.10
CA THR A 30 5.70 10.03 -10.51
C THR A 30 6.13 8.62 -10.91
N ASN A 31 5.33 7.60 -10.59
CA ASN A 31 5.65 6.18 -10.72
C ASN A 31 6.95 5.77 -10.00
N GLN A 32 7.40 6.56 -9.01
CA GLN A 32 8.58 6.27 -8.21
C GLN A 32 8.19 5.43 -6.99
N ALA A 33 9.06 4.49 -6.62
CA ALA A 33 8.88 3.73 -5.39
C ALA A 33 9.05 4.66 -4.18
N VAL A 34 8.02 4.76 -3.36
CA VAL A 34 7.97 5.55 -2.13
C VAL A 34 8.02 4.69 -0.87
N GLY A 35 7.87 3.38 -1.01
CA GLY A 35 7.99 2.41 0.07
C GLY A 35 7.95 0.97 -0.44
N LEU A 36 8.07 0.01 0.47
CA LEU A 36 7.91 -1.41 0.18
C LEU A 36 6.91 -2.02 1.16
N TYR A 37 6.05 -2.88 0.63
CA TYR A 37 5.26 -3.84 1.38
C TYR A 37 5.84 -5.23 1.18
N ALA A 38 5.82 -6.06 2.23
CA ALA A 38 6.29 -7.43 2.14
C ALA A 38 5.36 -8.38 2.90
N ARG A 39 5.08 -9.54 2.28
CA ARG A 39 4.37 -10.66 2.89
C ARG A 39 5.33 -11.81 3.12
N HIS A 40 5.57 -12.17 4.37
CA HIS A 40 6.44 -13.30 4.68
C HIS A 40 5.82 -14.60 4.16
N THR A 41 6.66 -15.47 3.59
CA THR A 41 6.20 -16.72 2.94
C THR A 41 5.83 -17.81 3.96
N GLU A 42 6.60 -17.94 5.03
CA GLU A 42 6.36 -18.95 6.08
C GLU A 42 5.58 -18.43 7.31
N LYS A 43 5.65 -17.13 7.61
CA LYS A 43 5.02 -16.51 8.78
C LYS A 43 3.79 -15.73 8.35
N GLN A 44 2.77 -15.68 9.20
CA GLN A 44 1.59 -14.82 9.00
C GLN A 44 1.94 -13.36 9.36
N GLN A 45 2.88 -12.76 8.62
CA GLN A 45 3.43 -11.45 8.90
C GLN A 45 3.39 -10.54 7.67
N HIS A 46 2.87 -9.33 7.89
CA HIS A 46 2.93 -8.22 6.96
C HIS A 46 4.00 -7.23 7.44
N LEU A 47 4.85 -6.79 6.52
CA LEU A 47 5.95 -5.87 6.79
C LEU A 47 5.81 -4.63 5.91
N TYR A 48 6.11 -3.46 6.47
CA TYR A 48 6.15 -2.19 5.77
C TYR A 48 7.44 -1.47 6.13
N LEU A 49 8.12 -0.84 5.17
CA LEU A 49 9.28 0.00 5.49
C LEU A 49 8.87 1.18 6.36
N SER A 50 9.75 1.51 7.32
CA SER A 50 9.65 2.73 8.12
C SER A 50 9.92 3.94 7.24
N GLY A 51 8.89 4.70 6.89
CA GLY A 51 8.97 5.87 6.01
C GLY A 51 7.64 6.62 5.97
N GLN A 52 7.61 7.78 5.29
CA GLN A 52 6.40 8.61 5.15
C GLN A 52 5.26 7.72 4.66
N ALA A 53 4.34 7.46 5.59
CA ALA A 53 3.43 6.34 5.52
C ALA A 53 2.67 6.34 4.19
N ALA A 54 2.70 5.18 3.54
CA ALA A 54 1.48 4.60 3.00
C ALA A 54 0.61 5.57 2.19
N ARG A 55 1.16 6.19 1.14
CA ARG A 55 0.30 6.69 0.06
C ARG A 55 -0.36 5.47 -0.55
N ALA A 56 -1.68 5.42 -0.40
CA ALA A 56 -2.55 4.31 -0.74
C ALA A 56 -2.15 3.68 -2.08
N PHE A 57 -2.20 2.35 -2.17
CA PHE A 57 -2.33 1.70 -3.46
C PHE A 57 -3.66 2.17 -4.06
N GLN A 58 -3.63 3.30 -4.74
CA GLN A 58 -4.71 3.77 -5.58
C GLN A 58 -4.53 3.03 -6.89
N SER A 59 -5.20 1.88 -7.02
CA SER A 59 -5.53 1.42 -8.37
C SER A 59 -6.24 2.60 -9.03
N GLY A 60 -5.75 3.05 -10.18
CA GLY A 60 -6.26 4.25 -10.87
C GLY A 60 -7.75 4.22 -11.26
N GLY A 61 -8.53 3.27 -10.74
CA GLY A 61 -9.96 3.12 -10.94
C GLY A 61 -10.85 3.80 -9.88
N SER A 62 -10.32 4.38 -8.80
CA SER A 62 -11.19 4.98 -7.75
C SER A 62 -11.91 6.27 -8.19
N LYS A 63 -11.47 6.94 -9.26
CA LYS A 63 -12.06 8.20 -9.73
C LYS A 63 -13.34 8.02 -10.56
N GLU A 64 -13.67 6.81 -10.99
CA GLU A 64 -14.79 6.57 -11.91
C GLU A 64 -15.87 5.61 -11.36
N THR A 65 -15.80 5.24 -10.08
CA THR A 65 -16.68 4.21 -9.51
C THR A 65 -17.35 4.65 -8.20
N ASP A 66 -18.66 4.47 -8.10
CA ASP A 66 -19.45 4.74 -6.88
C ASP A 66 -19.19 3.75 -5.73
N GLU A 67 -18.41 2.69 -5.99
CA GLU A 67 -18.10 1.63 -5.04
C GLU A 67 -16.60 1.34 -5.02
N ILE A 68 -16.03 1.12 -3.83
CA ILE A 68 -14.64 0.69 -3.64
C ILE A 68 -14.61 -0.53 -2.72
N VAL A 69 -13.86 -1.55 -3.14
CA VAL A 69 -13.54 -2.71 -2.31
C VAL A 69 -12.30 -2.41 -1.48
N LEU A 70 -12.46 -2.39 -0.15
CA LEU A 70 -11.36 -2.22 0.79
C LEU A 70 -10.88 -3.58 1.31
N THR A 71 -9.59 -3.86 1.16
CA THR A 71 -8.95 -5.10 1.65
C THR A 71 -7.99 -4.84 2.81
N GLU A 72 -7.60 -5.88 3.54
CA GLU A 72 -6.66 -5.76 4.67
C GLU A 72 -5.23 -5.42 4.22
N SER A 73 -4.81 -5.83 3.03
CA SER A 73 -3.43 -5.63 2.61
C SER A 73 -3.22 -5.60 1.09
N VAL A 74 -2.05 -5.14 0.68
CA VAL A 74 -1.68 -5.00 -0.75
C VAL A 74 -1.82 -6.33 -1.51
N ILE A 75 -1.40 -7.45 -0.92
CA ILE A 75 -1.49 -8.74 -1.62
C ILE A 75 -2.93 -9.19 -1.83
N ASP A 76 -3.84 -8.84 -0.92
CA ASP A 76 -5.27 -9.15 -1.04
C ASP A 76 -5.91 -8.28 -2.14
N ALA A 77 -5.58 -6.99 -2.17
CA ALA A 77 -5.99 -6.09 -3.26
C ALA A 77 -5.49 -6.60 -4.63
N LEU A 78 -4.23 -7.03 -4.71
CA LEU A 78 -3.65 -7.58 -5.94
C LEU A 78 -4.30 -8.91 -6.34
N ALA A 79 -4.73 -9.73 -5.39
CA ALA A 79 -5.47 -10.95 -5.68
C ALA A 79 -6.82 -10.62 -6.34
N LEU A 80 -7.59 -9.66 -5.80
CA LEU A 80 -8.82 -9.19 -6.42
C LEU A 80 -8.57 -8.54 -7.79
N TRP A 81 -7.49 -7.78 -7.91
CA TRP A 81 -7.07 -7.21 -9.18
C TRP A 81 -6.73 -8.30 -10.21
N SER A 82 -6.09 -9.38 -9.81
CA SER A 82 -5.76 -10.49 -10.72
C SER A 82 -7.01 -11.15 -11.33
N ILE A 83 -8.16 -11.09 -10.66
CA ILE A 83 -9.44 -11.69 -11.11
C ILE A 83 -10.42 -10.69 -11.75
N GLY A 84 -9.99 -9.45 -12.03
CA GLY A 84 -10.81 -8.48 -12.77
C GLY A 84 -11.48 -7.40 -11.92
N ILE A 85 -11.40 -7.46 -10.59
CA ILE A 85 -11.95 -6.41 -9.71
C ILE A 85 -10.96 -5.24 -9.69
N ARG A 86 -11.32 -4.10 -10.27
CA ARG A 86 -10.42 -2.96 -10.50
C ARG A 86 -10.61 -1.81 -9.51
N ASN A 87 -11.79 -1.70 -8.92
CA ASN A 87 -12.13 -0.71 -7.90
C ASN A 87 -11.71 -1.19 -6.50
N VAL A 88 -10.44 -1.56 -6.33
CA VAL A 88 -9.91 -2.14 -5.09
C VAL A 88 -8.79 -1.30 -4.52
N THR A 89 -8.80 -1.13 -3.20
CA THR A 89 -7.72 -0.54 -2.41
C THR A 89 -7.45 -1.39 -1.16
N CYS A 90 -6.40 -1.07 -0.42
CA CYS A 90 -6.04 -1.77 0.80
C CYS A 90 -5.80 -0.80 1.96
N ALA A 91 -6.02 -1.33 3.16
CA ALA A 91 -6.07 -0.58 4.38
C ALA A 91 -4.86 -0.96 5.25
N TYR A 92 -3.99 -0.01 5.61
CA TYR A 92 -2.71 -0.34 6.24
C TYR A 92 -2.86 -0.64 7.74
N GLY A 93 -3.13 -1.89 8.10
CA GLY A 93 -3.23 -2.31 9.50
C GLY A 93 -4.43 -1.70 10.24
N VAL A 94 -4.34 -1.52 11.56
CA VAL A 94 -5.50 -1.29 12.45
C VAL A 94 -6.20 0.08 12.29
N ASN A 95 -5.55 1.07 11.67
CA ASN A 95 -6.11 2.42 11.42
C ASN A 95 -6.40 2.64 9.92
N ALA A 96 -7.00 1.61 9.36
CA ALA A 96 -7.15 1.32 7.94
C ALA A 96 -8.12 2.24 7.18
N LEU A 97 -9.11 2.79 7.87
CA LEU A 97 -10.11 3.70 7.33
C LEU A 97 -9.68 5.13 7.65
N THR A 98 -8.80 5.68 6.81
CA THR A 98 -8.34 7.06 6.97
C THR A 98 -9.45 8.05 6.62
N ASP A 99 -9.37 9.26 7.17
CA ASP A 99 -10.30 10.34 6.84
C ASP A 99 -10.28 10.66 5.33
N GLU A 100 -9.15 10.41 4.66
CA GLU A 100 -8.99 10.53 3.21
C GLU A 100 -9.83 9.50 2.44
N ILE A 101 -9.80 8.23 2.86
CA ILE A 101 -10.65 7.17 2.27
C ILE A 101 -12.12 7.49 2.55
N LEU A 102 -12.46 7.94 3.75
CA LEU A 102 -13.82 8.37 4.10
C LEU A 102 -14.27 9.57 3.27
N ALA A 103 -13.41 10.57 3.08
CA ALA A 103 -13.70 11.74 2.26
C ALA A 103 -13.91 11.36 0.79
N HIS A 104 -13.09 10.45 0.25
CA HIS A 104 -13.24 9.92 -1.10
C HIS A 104 -14.55 9.12 -1.27
N LEU A 105 -14.94 8.34 -0.26
CA LEU A 105 -16.23 7.63 -0.25
C LEU A 105 -17.44 8.58 -0.11
N GLN A 106 -17.28 9.71 0.57
CA GLN A 106 -18.34 10.71 0.75
C GLN A 106 -18.48 11.66 -0.45
N ASN A 107 -17.38 11.96 -1.14
CA ASN A 107 -17.32 12.88 -2.28
C ASN A 107 -16.49 12.27 -3.42
N PRO A 108 -17.04 11.31 -4.18
CA PRO A 108 -16.37 10.77 -5.36
C PRO A 108 -16.22 11.88 -6.42
N GLY A 109 -15.06 12.55 -6.43
CA GLY A 109 -14.73 13.59 -7.43
C GLY A 109 -14.00 14.85 -6.94
N SER A 110 -13.67 15.01 -5.65
CA SER A 110 -13.10 16.27 -5.12
C SER A 110 -11.57 16.38 -5.10
N ASP A 111 -10.81 15.36 -5.50
CA ASP A 111 -9.34 15.40 -5.40
C ASP A 111 -8.70 16.02 -6.65
N GLU A 112 -8.72 17.36 -6.69
CA GLU A 112 -7.77 18.21 -7.42
C GLU A 112 -6.52 18.47 -6.55
N SER A 113 -5.59 17.52 -6.43
CA SER A 113 -4.21 17.81 -5.97
C SER A 113 -3.25 16.69 -6.35
N CYS A 114 -2.10 17.11 -6.92
CA CYS A 114 -1.01 16.32 -7.49
C CYS A 114 -0.28 15.36 -6.53
#